data_AF-F6QPY3-F1
#
_entry.id   AF-F6QPY3-F1
#
_cell.length_a   1.000
_cell.length_b   1.000
_cell.length_c   1.000
_cell.angle_alpha   90.00
_cell.angle_beta   90.00
_cell.angle_gamma   90.00
#
_symmetry.space_group_name_H-M   'P 1'
#
loop_
_entity.id
_entity.type
_entity.pdbx_description
1 polymer ?
#
loop_
_entity_poly.entity_id
_entity_poly.type
_entity_poly.pdbx_seq_one_letter_code
_entity_poly.pdbx_strand_id
1 'polypeptide(L)'
;MKNKTLGIPYWDWTDPIYKGLPDLVKNPTIYDPILKKYVPNPFYRTYIPSHAPVNNKTLYNYRSVKKAGYLIHDLMLKNLIQAVNMPSYKMFDMTEFRSHSQIHNCMCVDKGTGINCTYSMLTTEYSCFDPTFFLHHSQIDRVYALYQKLRQVLGTQDWTKDSFLDPYKKDDFFDFNKQPDVSGSWDWPMSPFCNASMNPSYVTLNKDSWTVGNSYYYQELFGYKYDTFDLARRDWKLLLKDLKQSYKSKYYGKSIPYFSHMGITVGDKPNQPLMTIKGCTT
;
A
#
# COMPACT_ATOMS: atom_id res chain seq x y z
N MET A 1 -16.96 -9.86 21.29
CA MET A 1 -16.10 -8.65 21.33
C MET A 1 -16.93 -7.40 21.09
N LYS A 2 -17.74 -6.97 22.08
CA LYS A 2 -18.36 -5.63 22.06
C LYS A 2 -17.37 -4.67 22.71
N ASN A 3 -17.11 -3.51 22.11
CA ASN A 3 -16.34 -2.37 22.66
C ASN A 3 -14.80 -2.47 22.68
N LYS A 4 -14.16 -3.10 21.69
CA LYS A 4 -12.76 -2.80 21.37
C LYS A 4 -12.64 -2.45 19.88
N THR A 5 -12.56 -1.16 19.57
CA THR A 5 -12.23 -0.64 18.24
C THR A 5 -10.71 -0.69 18.08
N LEU A 6 -10.21 -1.79 17.52
CA LEU A 6 -8.88 -1.80 16.92
C LEU A 6 -9.00 -1.22 15.51
N GLY A 7 -8.04 -0.40 15.09
CA GLY A 7 -7.92 0.01 13.69
C GLY A 7 -7.72 -1.21 12.77
N ILE A 8 -7.86 -1.01 11.46
CA ILE A 8 -7.54 -2.06 10.49
C ILE A 8 -6.05 -2.42 10.65
N PRO A 9 -5.70 -3.70 10.85
CA PRO A 9 -4.31 -4.10 10.96
C PRO A 9 -3.63 -4.03 9.59
N TYR A 10 -2.34 -3.68 9.58
CA TYR A 10 -1.52 -3.72 8.38
C TYR A 10 -0.79 -5.07 8.26
N TRP A 11 -0.45 -5.44 7.04
CA TRP A 11 0.45 -6.56 6.76
C TRP A 11 1.81 -6.04 6.28
N ASP A 12 2.79 -6.07 7.18
CA ASP A 12 4.15 -5.63 6.88
C ASP A 12 4.93 -6.72 6.11
N TRP A 13 4.86 -6.62 4.79
CA TRP A 13 5.57 -7.49 3.86
C TRP A 13 7.10 -7.21 3.79
N THR A 14 7.61 -6.19 4.49
CA THR A 14 9.08 -5.97 4.60
C THR A 14 9.74 -6.86 5.65
N ASP A 15 8.95 -7.44 6.54
CA ASP A 15 9.44 -8.27 7.63
C ASP A 15 10.05 -9.59 7.09
N PRO A 16 11.35 -9.84 7.35
CA PRO A 16 12.04 -11.02 6.82
C PRO A 16 11.60 -12.35 7.45
N ILE A 17 10.85 -12.31 8.56
CA ILE A 17 10.36 -13.51 9.25
C ILE A 17 9.00 -13.96 8.69
N TYR A 18 8.20 -13.04 8.14
CA TYR A 18 6.87 -13.36 7.65
C TYR A 18 6.91 -14.11 6.32
N LYS A 19 6.73 -15.43 6.38
CA LYS A 19 6.65 -16.30 5.21
C LYS A 19 5.20 -16.48 4.77
N GLY A 20 4.58 -15.45 4.22
CA GLY A 20 3.29 -15.62 3.54
C GLY A 20 2.17 -14.66 3.86
N LEU A 21 0.98 -15.13 3.52
CA LEU A 21 -0.27 -14.55 3.96
C LEU A 21 -0.29 -14.56 5.48
N PRO A 22 -0.72 -13.47 6.12
CA PRO A 22 -1.04 -13.48 7.54
C PRO A 22 -2.00 -14.62 7.88
N ASP A 23 -1.79 -15.27 9.03
CA ASP A 23 -2.67 -16.37 9.48
C ASP A 23 -4.14 -15.94 9.57
N LEU A 24 -4.37 -14.64 9.84
CA LEU A 24 -5.69 -14.01 9.84
C LEU A 24 -6.44 -14.23 8.53
N VAL A 25 -5.79 -14.16 7.38
CA VAL A 25 -6.44 -14.32 6.07
C VAL A 25 -6.18 -15.70 5.47
N LYS A 26 -5.10 -16.37 5.86
CA LYS A 26 -4.63 -17.62 5.24
C LYS A 26 -5.54 -18.83 5.46
N ASN A 27 -6.10 -18.97 6.65
CA ASN A 27 -6.77 -20.21 7.07
C ASN A 27 -8.30 -20.12 6.89
N PRO A 28 -8.98 -21.19 6.43
CA PRO A 28 -10.43 -21.19 6.21
C PRO A 28 -11.26 -21.15 7.50
N THR A 29 -10.63 -21.51 8.63
CA THR A 29 -11.25 -21.46 9.95
C THR A 29 -10.33 -20.75 10.93
N ILE A 30 -10.92 -20.15 11.96
CA ILE A 30 -10.23 -19.50 13.07
C ILE A 30 -10.78 -20.04 14.40
N TYR A 31 -9.92 -20.19 15.40
CA TYR A 31 -10.35 -20.60 16.73
C TYR A 31 -11.02 -19.42 17.44
N ASP A 32 -12.29 -19.56 17.79
CA ASP A 32 -13.01 -18.59 18.61
C ASP A 32 -12.79 -18.93 20.09
N PRO A 33 -12.08 -18.09 20.87
CA PRO A 33 -11.79 -18.36 22.28
C PRO A 33 -13.03 -18.26 23.18
N ILE A 34 -14.09 -17.57 22.75
CA ILE A 34 -15.36 -17.44 23.48
C ILE A 34 -16.19 -18.72 23.27
N LEU A 35 -16.33 -19.16 22.02
CA LEU A 35 -17.08 -20.36 21.68
C LEU A 35 -16.29 -21.66 21.91
N LYS A 36 -14.97 -21.56 22.17
CA LYS A 36 -14.03 -22.66 22.33
C LYS A 36 -14.07 -23.67 21.18
N LYS A 37 -14.23 -23.19 19.95
CA LYS A 37 -14.31 -24.03 18.74
C LYS A 37 -13.77 -23.30 17.52
N TYR A 38 -13.40 -24.05 16.49
CA TYR A 38 -13.10 -23.48 15.19
C TYR A 38 -14.40 -23.06 14.48
N VAL A 39 -14.40 -21.85 13.94
CA VAL A 39 -15.50 -21.26 13.17
C VAL A 39 -15.01 -20.84 11.79
N PRO A 40 -15.90 -20.69 10.78
CA PRO A 40 -15.50 -20.14 9.48
C PRO A 40 -14.80 -18.80 9.66
N ASN A 41 -13.65 -18.64 9.00
CA ASN A 41 -12.88 -17.41 9.09
C ASN A 41 -13.45 -16.36 8.11
N PRO A 42 -14.01 -15.23 8.60
CA PRO A 42 -14.58 -14.21 7.73
C PRO A 42 -13.51 -13.50 6.86
N PHE A 43 -12.23 -13.61 7.20
CA PHE A 43 -11.12 -13.00 6.47
C PHE A 43 -10.51 -13.92 5.40
N TYR A 44 -10.97 -15.17 5.30
CA TYR A 44 -10.46 -16.13 4.34
C TYR A 44 -10.89 -15.84 2.91
N ARG A 45 -12.19 -15.59 2.71
CA ARG A 45 -12.80 -15.21 1.43
C ARG A 45 -14.18 -14.60 1.68
N THR A 46 -14.62 -13.76 0.76
CA THR A 46 -15.90 -13.09 0.75
C THR A 46 -16.65 -13.44 -0.53
N TYR A 47 -17.97 -13.31 -0.43
CA TYR A 47 -18.87 -13.36 -1.57
C TYR A 47 -18.73 -12.08 -2.42
N ILE A 48 -18.77 -12.22 -3.75
CA ILE A 48 -18.81 -11.07 -4.67
C ILE A 48 -20.28 -10.75 -4.98
N PRO A 49 -20.86 -9.70 -4.37
CA PRO A 49 -22.24 -9.32 -4.57
C PRO A 49 -22.53 -8.94 -6.02
N SER A 50 -23.78 -9.19 -6.45
CA SER A 50 -24.31 -8.80 -7.76
C SER A 50 -23.64 -9.43 -8.99
N HIS A 51 -22.69 -10.34 -8.82
CA HIS A 51 -22.16 -11.14 -9.92
C HIS A 51 -23.06 -12.35 -10.20
N ALA A 52 -23.35 -12.62 -11.47
CA ALA A 52 -24.12 -13.79 -11.87
C ALA A 52 -23.40 -15.09 -11.45
N PRO A 53 -24.13 -16.17 -11.07
CA PRO A 53 -23.49 -17.44 -10.76
C PRO A 53 -22.63 -17.95 -11.93
N VAL A 54 -21.41 -18.39 -11.62
CA VAL A 54 -20.53 -19.03 -12.61
C VAL A 54 -20.67 -20.54 -12.42
N ASN A 55 -21.06 -21.27 -13.46
CA ASN A 55 -21.34 -22.72 -13.39
C ASN A 55 -22.33 -23.10 -12.27
N ASN A 56 -23.42 -22.34 -12.12
CA ASN A 56 -24.46 -22.50 -11.08
C ASN A 56 -23.94 -22.40 -9.64
N LYS A 57 -22.79 -21.76 -9.41
CA LYS A 57 -22.23 -21.56 -8.06
C LYS A 57 -22.07 -20.08 -7.74
N THR A 58 -22.38 -19.74 -6.49
CA THR A 58 -22.08 -18.43 -5.91
C THR A 58 -20.58 -18.16 -6.01
N LEU A 59 -20.25 -16.95 -6.45
CA LEU A 59 -18.86 -16.57 -6.69
C LEU A 59 -18.24 -15.96 -5.43
N TYR A 60 -17.04 -16.42 -5.10
CA TYR A 60 -16.21 -15.89 -4.02
C TYR A 60 -14.90 -15.39 -4.61
N ASN A 61 -14.25 -14.43 -3.96
CA ASN A 61 -12.88 -14.09 -4.32
C ASN A 61 -11.96 -15.32 -4.17
N TYR A 62 -10.92 -15.37 -4.98
CA TYR A 62 -10.01 -16.48 -5.05
C TYR A 62 -8.56 -16.04 -4.86
N ARG A 63 -7.76 -16.91 -4.23
CA ARG A 63 -6.32 -16.74 -4.04
C ARG A 63 -5.58 -17.96 -4.57
N SER A 64 -4.54 -17.75 -5.35
CA SER A 64 -3.65 -18.80 -5.87
C SER A 64 -2.21 -18.47 -5.53
N VAL A 65 -1.83 -18.79 -4.29
CA VAL A 65 -0.51 -18.44 -3.75
C VAL A 65 0.32 -19.72 -3.57
N LYS A 66 1.33 -19.96 -4.42
CA LYS A 66 2.32 -21.04 -4.22
C LYS A 66 3.14 -20.67 -3.00
N LYS A 67 3.04 -21.41 -1.88
CA LYS A 67 3.75 -21.17 -0.59
C LYS A 67 4.25 -19.73 -0.47
N ALA A 68 3.37 -18.82 -0.05
CA ALA A 68 3.79 -17.51 0.39
C ALA A 68 4.66 -16.72 -0.62
N GLY A 69 4.38 -16.81 -1.93
CA GLY A 69 5.11 -16.16 -3.04
C GLY A 69 5.11 -14.63 -3.04
N TYR A 70 5.26 -14.03 -1.86
CA TYR A 70 5.59 -12.65 -1.63
C TYR A 70 7.10 -12.55 -1.79
N LEU A 71 7.46 -11.61 -2.65
CA LEU A 71 8.78 -11.18 -3.03
C LEU A 71 9.94 -11.49 -2.08
N ILE A 72 11.13 -11.56 -2.67
CA ILE A 72 12.41 -11.39 -2.00
C ILE A 72 12.28 -10.21 -1.02
N HIS A 73 12.27 -10.48 0.29
CA HIS A 73 12.06 -9.46 1.34
C HIS A 73 12.95 -8.23 1.15
N ASP A 74 14.20 -8.45 0.73
CA ASP A 74 15.14 -7.39 0.41
C ASP A 74 14.63 -6.49 -0.72
N LEU A 75 14.00 -7.02 -1.77
CA LEU A 75 13.43 -6.21 -2.85
C LEU A 75 12.32 -5.31 -2.33
N MET A 76 11.43 -5.87 -1.52
CA MET A 76 10.32 -5.13 -0.95
C MET A 76 10.79 -3.99 -0.06
N LEU A 77 11.71 -4.29 0.87
CA LEU A 77 12.32 -3.30 1.73
C LEU A 77 13.07 -2.23 0.91
N LYS A 78 13.85 -2.64 -0.11
CA LYS A 78 14.56 -1.73 -1.02
C LYS A 78 13.62 -0.77 -1.74
N ASN A 79 12.52 -1.27 -2.30
CA ASN A 79 11.54 -0.46 -3.01
C ASN A 79 10.92 0.59 -2.08
N LEU A 80 10.60 0.23 -0.83
CA LEU A 80 10.07 1.19 0.13
C LEU A 80 11.08 2.23 0.57
N ILE A 81 12.31 1.82 0.88
CA ILE A 81 13.38 2.76 1.23
C ILE A 81 13.59 3.75 0.07
N GLN A 82 13.61 3.23 -1.15
CA GLN A 82 13.69 4.05 -2.34
C GLN A 82 12.51 5.02 -2.44
N ALA A 83 11.28 4.56 -2.26
CA ALA A 83 10.08 5.39 -2.35
C ALA A 83 10.09 6.50 -1.30
N VAL A 84 10.33 6.20 -0.02
CA VAL A 84 10.32 7.21 1.04
C VAL A 84 11.49 8.21 0.91
N ASN A 85 12.55 7.83 0.19
CA ASN A 85 13.66 8.72 -0.16
C ASN A 85 13.33 9.75 -1.25
N MET A 86 12.23 9.59 -1.98
CA MET A 86 11.90 10.43 -3.14
C MET A 86 11.49 11.86 -2.76
N PRO A 87 12.03 12.89 -3.44
CA PRO A 87 12.00 14.28 -2.98
C PRO A 87 10.62 14.92 -3.06
N SER A 88 9.69 14.33 -3.81
CA SER A 88 8.35 14.85 -4.03
C SER A 88 7.32 13.73 -3.99
N TYR A 89 6.06 14.10 -3.73
CA TYR A 89 4.96 13.14 -3.64
C TYR A 89 4.81 12.33 -4.93
N LYS A 90 4.88 12.97 -6.10
CA LYS A 90 4.84 12.30 -7.40
C LYS A 90 5.87 11.18 -7.51
N MET A 91 7.12 11.46 -7.16
CA MET A 91 8.19 10.48 -7.27
C MET A 91 8.05 9.36 -6.23
N PHE A 92 7.55 9.70 -5.03
CA PHE A 92 7.17 8.72 -4.02
C PHE A 92 6.09 7.77 -4.56
N ASP A 93 4.98 8.31 -5.05
CA ASP A 93 3.83 7.56 -5.59
C ASP A 93 4.23 6.62 -6.73
N MET A 94 4.96 7.14 -7.73
CA MET A 94 5.46 6.33 -8.85
C MET A 94 6.44 5.22 -8.42
N THR A 95 7.15 5.41 -7.30
CA THR A 95 8.12 4.41 -6.81
C THR A 95 7.45 3.38 -5.90
N GLU A 96 6.56 3.82 -5.02
CA GLU A 96 5.77 3.00 -4.09
C GLU A 96 4.91 2.00 -4.87
N PHE A 97 4.31 2.44 -5.98
CA PHE A 97 3.48 1.65 -6.88
C PHE A 97 4.06 0.27 -7.22
N ARG A 98 5.40 0.13 -7.27
CA ARG A 98 6.07 -1.15 -7.54
C ARG A 98 5.72 -2.22 -6.50
N SER A 99 5.80 -1.85 -5.22
CA SER A 99 5.53 -2.75 -4.11
C SER A 99 4.03 -3.00 -3.93
N HIS A 100 3.22 -1.95 -4.06
CA HIS A 100 1.76 -2.05 -4.15
C HIS A 100 1.34 -3.09 -5.20
N SER A 101 1.72 -2.84 -6.46
CA SER A 101 1.33 -3.67 -7.60
C SER A 101 1.80 -5.10 -7.44
N GLN A 102 2.95 -5.32 -6.80
CA GLN A 102 3.41 -6.68 -6.64
C GLN A 102 2.50 -7.51 -5.70
N ILE A 103 2.02 -6.95 -4.60
CA ILE A 103 1.11 -7.71 -3.73
C ILE A 103 -0.17 -8.08 -4.48
N HIS A 104 -0.73 -7.14 -5.25
CA HIS A 104 -1.86 -7.41 -6.14
C HIS A 104 -1.56 -8.53 -7.15
N ASN A 105 -0.45 -8.40 -7.89
CA ASN A 105 -0.03 -9.37 -8.91
C ASN A 105 0.24 -10.78 -8.35
N CYS A 106 0.64 -10.87 -7.07
CA CYS A 106 1.01 -12.13 -6.43
C CYS A 106 -0.08 -12.78 -5.58
N MET A 107 -1.26 -12.18 -5.53
CA MET A 107 -2.40 -12.81 -4.87
C MET A 107 -2.99 -13.97 -5.67
N CYS A 108 -2.80 -13.97 -7.00
CA CYS A 108 -3.19 -15.08 -7.86
C CYS A 108 -2.26 -15.19 -9.07
N VAL A 109 -1.61 -16.34 -9.20
CA VAL A 109 -0.78 -16.67 -10.37
C VAL A 109 -1.36 -17.91 -11.05
N ASP A 110 -1.82 -17.76 -12.29
CA ASP A 110 -2.22 -18.89 -13.13
C ASP A 110 -0.97 -19.65 -13.60
N LYS A 111 -0.98 -20.98 -13.45
CA LYS A 111 0.14 -21.86 -13.80
C LYS A 111 -0.22 -22.86 -14.90
N GLY A 112 -1.17 -22.50 -15.76
CA GLY A 112 -1.69 -23.43 -16.76
C GLY A 112 -2.48 -24.57 -16.12
N THR A 113 -2.91 -24.41 -14.86
CA THR A 113 -3.77 -25.35 -14.13
C THR A 113 -5.26 -25.04 -14.36
N GLY A 114 -5.58 -24.08 -15.23
CA GLY A 114 -6.94 -23.58 -15.45
C GLY A 114 -7.48 -22.75 -14.27
N ILE A 115 -6.59 -22.14 -13.47
CA ILE A 115 -7.01 -21.31 -12.35
C ILE A 115 -7.47 -19.96 -12.89
N ASN A 116 -8.75 -19.65 -12.69
CA ASN A 116 -9.29 -18.35 -13.06
C ASN A 116 -8.92 -17.29 -12.01
N CYS A 117 -7.94 -16.44 -12.33
CA CYS A 117 -7.51 -15.32 -11.48
C CYS A 117 -8.35 -14.05 -11.66
N THR A 118 -9.37 -14.02 -12.52
CA THR A 118 -10.23 -12.85 -12.73
C THR A 118 -10.84 -12.36 -11.42
N TYR A 119 -11.26 -13.26 -10.53
CA TYR A 119 -11.93 -12.88 -9.28
C TYR A 119 -10.97 -12.82 -8.10
N SER A 120 -9.86 -12.09 -8.25
CA SER A 120 -8.80 -11.98 -7.24
C SER A 120 -8.26 -10.55 -7.14
N MET A 121 -7.30 -10.30 -6.23
CA MET A 121 -6.62 -9.01 -6.16
C MET A 121 -5.80 -8.64 -7.41
N LEU A 122 -5.56 -9.58 -8.33
CA LEU A 122 -4.93 -9.28 -9.62
C LEU A 122 -5.79 -8.35 -10.49
N THR A 123 -7.11 -8.41 -10.35
CA THR A 123 -8.06 -7.69 -11.19
C THR A 123 -8.73 -6.59 -10.38
N THR A 124 -8.54 -5.34 -10.80
CA THR A 124 -8.94 -4.15 -10.05
C THR A 124 -10.41 -4.18 -9.63
N GLU A 125 -11.30 -4.58 -10.54
CA GLU A 125 -12.76 -4.66 -10.35
C GLU A 125 -13.18 -5.62 -9.23
N TYR A 126 -12.34 -6.61 -8.92
CA TYR A 126 -12.63 -7.63 -7.91
C TYR A 126 -11.72 -7.56 -6.68
N SER A 127 -10.71 -6.69 -6.72
CA SER A 127 -9.62 -6.70 -5.76
C SER A 127 -10.06 -6.40 -4.33
N CYS A 128 -10.97 -5.43 -4.15
CA CYS A 128 -11.45 -4.99 -2.84
C CYS A 128 -12.39 -5.99 -2.15
N PHE A 129 -12.88 -7.01 -2.85
CA PHE A 129 -13.66 -8.07 -2.21
C PHE A 129 -12.76 -8.99 -1.37
N ASP A 130 -11.48 -9.16 -1.71
CA ASP A 130 -10.57 -9.95 -0.88
C ASP A 130 -10.23 -9.22 0.44
N PRO A 131 -10.47 -9.81 1.62
CA PRO A 131 -10.15 -9.14 2.89
C PRO A 131 -8.67 -8.73 3.03
N THR A 132 -7.76 -9.41 2.33
CA THR A 132 -6.33 -9.07 2.31
C THR A 132 -6.07 -7.70 1.70
N PHE A 133 -6.97 -7.19 0.85
CA PHE A 133 -6.91 -5.84 0.30
C PHE A 133 -6.76 -4.80 1.42
N PHE A 134 -7.58 -4.89 2.46
CA PHE A 134 -7.53 -3.92 3.57
C PHE A 134 -6.24 -4.00 4.38
N LEU A 135 -5.70 -5.21 4.60
CA LEU A 135 -4.42 -5.38 5.29
C LEU A 135 -3.25 -4.83 4.47
N HIS A 136 -3.29 -5.07 3.16
CA HIS A 136 -2.29 -4.57 2.21
C HIS A 136 -2.34 -3.05 2.11
N HIS A 137 -3.51 -2.46 1.87
CA HIS A 137 -3.68 -1.02 1.73
C HIS A 137 -3.46 -0.28 3.05
N SER A 138 -3.69 -0.91 4.21
CA SER A 138 -3.26 -0.36 5.51
C SER A 138 -1.73 -0.29 5.64
N GLN A 139 -0.98 -1.25 5.07
CA GLN A 139 0.48 -1.13 4.99
C GLN A 139 0.91 -0.03 4.00
N ILE A 140 0.23 0.12 2.85
CA ILE A 140 0.51 1.20 1.90
C ILE A 140 0.28 2.56 2.55
N ASP A 141 -0.85 2.74 3.23
CA ASP A 141 -1.13 3.96 3.97
C ASP A 141 -0.14 4.20 5.12
N ARG A 142 0.32 3.14 5.81
CA ARG A 142 1.42 3.24 6.80
C ARG A 142 2.71 3.78 6.18
N VAL A 143 3.06 3.32 4.98
CA VAL A 143 4.23 3.80 4.23
C VAL A 143 4.06 5.26 3.84
N TYR A 144 2.88 5.66 3.40
CA TYR A 144 2.57 7.06 3.11
C TYR A 144 2.66 7.94 4.37
N ALA A 145 2.11 7.51 5.50
CA ALA A 145 2.24 8.20 6.78
C ALA A 145 3.71 8.30 7.26
N LEU A 146 4.53 7.26 7.01
CA LEU A 146 5.98 7.31 7.26
C LEU A 146 6.67 8.34 6.35
N TYR A 147 6.35 8.37 5.05
CA TYR A 147 6.84 9.39 4.12
C TYR A 147 6.52 10.80 4.65
N GLN A 148 5.28 11.03 5.06
CA GLN A 148 4.87 12.31 5.62
C GLN A 148 5.67 12.69 6.88
N LYS A 149 5.81 11.76 7.82
CA LYS A 149 6.58 11.95 9.05
C LYS A 149 8.05 12.29 8.78
N LEU A 150 8.69 11.58 7.86
CA LEU A 150 10.08 11.81 7.50
C LEU A 150 10.28 13.22 6.93
N ARG A 151 9.36 13.66 6.05
CA ARG A 151 9.39 14.99 5.44
C ARG A 151 9.21 16.10 6.47
N GLN A 152 8.28 15.93 7.41
CA GLN A 152 8.04 16.85 8.52
C GLN A 152 9.27 16.98 9.42
N VAL A 153 9.89 15.86 9.81
CA VAL A 153 11.10 15.86 10.66
C VAL A 153 12.30 16.50 9.94
N LEU A 154 12.37 16.41 8.61
CA LEU A 154 13.40 17.06 7.80
C LEU A 154 13.13 18.54 7.50
N GLY A 155 11.90 19.02 7.71
CA GLY A 155 11.49 20.37 7.31
C GLY A 155 11.50 20.58 5.79
N THR A 156 11.18 19.53 5.03
CA THR A 156 11.33 19.52 3.55
C THR A 156 10.02 19.57 2.77
N GLN A 157 8.87 19.50 3.44
CA GLN A 157 7.56 19.51 2.79
C GLN A 157 6.58 20.38 3.57
N ASP A 158 5.83 21.21 2.85
CA ASP A 158 4.83 22.16 3.33
C ASP A 158 3.38 21.72 3.04
N TRP A 159 3.19 20.57 2.39
CA TRP A 159 1.88 19.97 2.04
C TRP A 159 0.92 20.92 1.32
N THR A 160 1.46 21.85 0.53
CA THR A 160 0.67 22.78 -0.27
C THR A 160 0.33 22.20 -1.64
N LYS A 161 -0.75 22.70 -2.25
CA LYS A 161 -1.13 22.37 -3.62
C LYS A 161 0.01 22.65 -4.61
N ASP A 162 0.70 23.77 -4.46
CA ASP A 162 1.80 24.15 -5.33
C ASP A 162 2.96 23.14 -5.24
N SER A 163 3.32 22.74 -4.02
CA SER A 163 4.36 21.74 -3.77
C SER A 163 3.99 20.35 -4.31
N PHE A 164 2.70 19.98 -4.24
CA PHE A 164 2.18 18.78 -4.88
C PHE A 164 2.24 18.84 -6.42
N LEU A 165 1.86 19.97 -7.02
CA LEU A 165 1.78 20.14 -8.47
C LEU A 165 3.14 20.42 -9.14
N ASP A 166 4.12 20.99 -8.42
CA ASP A 166 5.42 21.38 -8.98
C ASP A 166 6.16 20.26 -9.75
N PRO A 167 6.24 19.02 -9.23
CA PRO A 167 6.90 17.90 -9.92
C PRO A 167 6.17 17.45 -11.19
N TYR A 168 4.88 17.77 -11.33
CA TYR A 168 4.09 17.44 -12.50
C TYR A 168 4.29 18.46 -13.63
N LYS A 169 4.65 19.72 -13.32
CA LYS A 169 4.87 20.75 -14.35
C LYS A 169 5.96 20.43 -15.38
N LYS A 170 6.90 19.56 -15.00
CA LYS A 170 8.06 19.17 -15.80
C LYS A 170 7.93 17.75 -16.36
N ASP A 171 6.75 17.14 -16.27
CA ASP A 171 6.50 15.80 -16.78
C ASP A 171 5.81 15.86 -18.15
N ASP A 172 6.42 15.29 -19.18
CA ASP A 172 5.85 15.35 -20.53
C ASP A 172 4.56 14.52 -20.67
N PHE A 173 4.36 13.47 -19.84
CA PHE A 173 3.19 12.60 -19.90
C PHE A 173 2.06 13.06 -18.97
N PHE A 174 2.42 13.63 -17.82
CA PHE A 174 1.51 14.06 -16.76
C PHE A 174 1.67 15.55 -16.42
N ASP A 175 1.89 16.41 -17.42
CA ASP A 175 1.89 17.87 -17.20
C ASP A 175 0.49 18.35 -16.80
N PHE A 176 0.22 18.38 -15.50
CA PHE A 176 -1.08 18.76 -14.98
C PHE A 176 -1.44 20.22 -15.27
N ASN A 177 -0.49 21.10 -15.63
CA ASN A 177 -0.86 22.47 -16.05
C ASN A 177 -1.44 22.50 -17.45
N LYS A 178 -1.12 21.51 -18.29
CA LYS A 178 -1.73 21.33 -19.61
C LYS A 178 -2.99 20.46 -19.54
N GLN A 179 -3.28 19.87 -18.39
CA GLN A 179 -4.44 19.03 -18.10
C GLN A 179 -5.24 19.63 -16.91
N PRO A 180 -6.01 20.71 -17.14
CA PRO A 180 -6.82 21.35 -16.09
C PRO A 180 -7.86 20.39 -15.47
N ASP A 181 -8.25 19.37 -16.21
CA ASP A 181 -9.05 18.22 -15.80
C ASP A 181 -8.31 17.23 -14.89
N VAL A 182 -7.04 17.45 -14.58
CA VAL A 182 -6.27 16.61 -13.65
C VAL A 182 -5.63 17.45 -12.57
N SER A 183 -5.13 18.66 -12.86
CA SER A 183 -4.62 19.58 -11.82
C SER A 183 -5.68 20.02 -10.81
N GLY A 184 -6.96 19.98 -11.19
CA GLY A 184 -8.07 20.19 -10.27
C GLY A 184 -8.23 19.08 -9.23
N SER A 185 -7.70 17.88 -9.48
CA SER A 185 -7.89 16.68 -8.65
C SER A 185 -7.49 16.85 -7.19
N TRP A 186 -6.57 17.77 -6.90
CA TRP A 186 -6.19 18.15 -5.54
C TRP A 186 -7.41 18.51 -4.66
N ASP A 187 -8.34 19.28 -5.22
CA ASP A 187 -9.53 19.80 -4.53
C ASP A 187 -10.80 19.03 -4.89
N TRP A 188 -10.71 18.07 -5.82
CA TRP A 188 -11.90 17.38 -6.32
C TRP A 188 -12.47 16.42 -5.26
N PRO A 189 -13.80 16.41 -5.11
CA PRO A 189 -14.45 15.40 -4.30
C PRO A 189 -14.21 13.99 -4.85
N MET A 190 -13.63 13.12 -4.02
CA MET A 190 -13.39 11.73 -4.36
C MET A 190 -14.70 10.94 -4.32
N SER A 191 -15.10 10.37 -5.46
CA SER A 191 -16.21 9.41 -5.53
C SER A 191 -15.77 8.05 -4.97
N PRO A 192 -16.64 7.30 -4.27
CA PRO A 192 -18.02 7.64 -3.89
C PRO A 192 -18.11 8.36 -2.54
N PHE A 193 -16.99 8.75 -1.92
CA PHE A 193 -16.95 9.29 -0.56
C PHE A 193 -17.78 10.56 -0.38
N CYS A 194 -17.87 11.39 -1.42
CA CYS A 194 -18.69 12.60 -1.45
C CYS A 194 -20.20 12.37 -1.66
N ASN A 195 -20.64 11.12 -1.91
CA ASN A 195 -22.04 10.80 -2.20
C ASN A 195 -22.73 10.14 -1.00
N ALA A 196 -23.63 10.87 -0.35
CA ALA A 196 -24.36 10.42 0.85
C ALA A 196 -25.24 9.17 0.62
N SER A 197 -25.70 8.95 -0.62
CA SER A 197 -26.50 7.76 -0.96
C SER A 197 -25.64 6.49 -1.09
N MET A 198 -24.32 6.64 -1.25
CA MET A 198 -23.38 5.53 -1.48
C MET A 198 -22.41 5.33 -0.30
N ASN A 199 -22.11 6.38 0.46
CA ASN A 199 -21.17 6.36 1.57
C ASN A 199 -21.90 6.56 2.91
N PRO A 200 -22.07 5.49 3.72
CA PRO A 200 -22.76 5.60 5.01
C PRO A 200 -21.88 6.21 6.12
N SER A 201 -20.59 6.44 5.88
CA SER A 201 -19.65 6.91 6.89
C SER A 201 -19.72 8.43 7.03
N TYR A 202 -20.14 8.91 8.20
CA TYR A 202 -20.19 10.36 8.51
C TYR A 202 -18.81 11.03 8.49
N VAL A 203 -17.73 10.28 8.74
CA VAL A 203 -16.36 10.80 8.76
C VAL A 203 -15.89 11.09 7.34
N THR A 204 -15.98 10.08 6.47
CA THR A 204 -15.53 10.21 5.09
C THR A 204 -16.53 10.97 4.23
N LEU A 205 -17.79 11.09 4.67
CA LEU A 205 -18.80 11.98 4.11
C LEU A 205 -18.74 13.40 4.71
N ASN A 206 -17.77 13.71 5.56
CA ASN A 206 -17.66 15.08 6.05
C ASN A 206 -17.08 15.97 4.93
N LYS A 207 -17.59 17.20 4.84
CA LYS A 207 -17.08 18.16 3.85
C LYS A 207 -15.57 18.28 4.01
N ASP A 208 -14.88 18.33 2.87
CA ASP A 208 -13.43 18.46 2.79
C ASP A 208 -12.64 17.20 3.22
N SER A 209 -13.26 16.15 3.75
CA SER A 209 -12.57 14.89 4.12
C SER A 209 -12.29 13.96 2.93
N TRP A 210 -12.91 14.22 1.77
CA TRP A 210 -12.81 13.43 0.54
C TRP A 210 -11.97 14.11 -0.54
N THR A 211 -11.04 15.00 -0.18
CA THR A 211 -10.14 15.65 -1.14
C THR A 211 -8.71 15.15 -0.95
N VAL A 212 -7.93 15.12 -2.02
CA VAL A 212 -6.51 14.76 -1.94
C VAL A 212 -5.79 15.73 -1.01
N GLY A 213 -6.08 17.04 -1.13
CA GLY A 213 -5.43 18.07 -0.33
C GLY A 213 -5.62 17.96 1.18
N ASN A 214 -6.68 17.26 1.64
CA ASN A 214 -6.92 17.04 3.05
C ASN A 214 -6.55 15.63 3.53
N SER A 215 -6.35 14.68 2.61
CA SER A 215 -5.93 13.31 2.95
C SER A 215 -4.64 13.25 3.78
N TYR A 216 -3.80 14.28 3.73
CA TYR A 216 -2.59 14.44 4.55
C TYR A 216 -2.90 14.50 6.06
N TYR A 217 -4.01 15.12 6.44
CA TYR A 217 -4.40 15.32 7.85
C TYR A 217 -5.16 14.10 8.39
N TYR A 218 -4.63 12.90 8.13
CA TYR A 218 -5.33 11.65 8.40
C TYR A 218 -5.61 11.42 9.89
N GLN A 219 -4.74 11.94 10.77
CA GLN A 219 -4.93 11.81 12.21
C GLN A 219 -6.08 12.69 12.70
N GLU A 220 -6.14 13.92 12.21
CA GLU A 220 -7.12 14.93 12.57
C GLU A 220 -8.49 14.64 11.96
N LEU A 221 -8.53 14.21 10.70
CA LEU A 221 -9.78 13.98 9.97
C LEU A 221 -10.36 12.58 10.20
N PHE A 222 -9.50 11.55 10.26
CA PHE A 222 -9.95 10.15 10.31
C PHE A 222 -9.70 9.48 11.66
N GLY A 223 -8.97 10.13 12.58
CA GLY A 223 -8.85 9.68 13.97
C GLY A 223 -8.05 8.40 14.19
N TYR A 224 -7.18 8.00 13.25
CA TYR A 224 -6.34 6.82 13.37
C TYR A 224 -4.84 7.14 13.43
N LYS A 225 -4.06 6.19 13.94
CA LYS A 225 -2.60 6.25 13.98
C LYS A 225 -2.00 4.85 13.86
N TYR A 226 -0.77 4.77 13.40
CA TYR A 226 0.02 3.54 13.42
C TYR A 226 0.77 3.38 14.74
N ASP A 227 0.93 2.14 15.18
CA ASP A 227 1.65 1.76 16.39
C ASP A 227 3.16 2.00 16.26
N THR A 228 3.72 1.69 15.09
CA THR A 228 5.11 1.94 14.73
C THR A 228 5.25 2.24 13.24
N PHE A 229 6.38 2.84 12.86
CA PHE A 229 6.80 2.98 11.46
C PHE A 229 8.04 2.12 11.12
N ASP A 230 8.40 1.22 12.03
CA ASP A 230 9.52 0.31 11.82
C ASP A 230 9.27 -0.57 10.60
N LEU A 231 10.32 -0.75 9.78
CA LEU A 231 10.32 -1.63 8.63
C LEU A 231 11.32 -2.76 8.87
N ALA A 232 10.99 -3.97 8.41
CA ALA A 232 11.84 -5.14 8.57
C ALA A 232 12.33 -5.37 10.02
N ARG A 233 11.47 -5.06 11.01
CA ARG A 233 11.76 -5.14 12.46
C ARG A 233 12.90 -4.23 12.93
N ARG A 234 13.14 -3.11 12.24
CA ARG A 234 14.20 -2.14 12.58
C ARG A 234 13.61 -0.74 12.77
N ASP A 235 14.18 0.01 13.72
CA ASP A 235 13.75 1.37 14.06
C ASP A 235 13.76 2.27 12.81
N TRP A 236 12.61 2.88 12.50
CA TRP A 236 12.46 3.82 11.37
C TRP A 236 13.46 4.99 11.41
N LYS A 237 14.04 5.32 12.58
CA LYS A 237 15.10 6.34 12.70
C LYS A 237 16.35 6.00 11.90
N LEU A 238 16.58 4.73 11.56
CA LEU A 238 17.66 4.36 10.63
C LEU A 238 17.39 4.95 9.23
N LEU A 239 16.14 4.91 8.76
CA LEU A 239 15.73 5.57 7.51
C LEU A 239 15.91 7.07 7.59
N LEU A 240 15.64 7.68 8.75
CA LEU A 240 15.88 9.11 8.93
C LEU A 240 17.37 9.46 8.80
N LYS A 241 18.28 8.59 9.27
CA LYS A 241 19.73 8.77 9.08
C LYS A 241 20.09 8.65 7.60
N ASP A 242 19.55 7.65 6.91
CA ASP A 242 19.72 7.44 5.47
C ASP A 242 19.29 8.66 4.66
N LEU A 243 18.10 9.16 4.96
CA LEU A 243 17.53 10.36 4.35
C LEU A 243 18.38 11.60 4.58
N LYS A 244 18.82 11.84 5.83
CA LYS A 244 19.68 13.00 6.15
C LYS A 244 21.01 12.94 5.39
N GLN A 245 21.56 11.75 5.18
CA GLN A 245 22.77 11.56 4.39
C GLN A 245 22.50 11.72 2.89
N SER A 246 21.42 11.09 2.39
CA SER A 246 20.99 11.17 0.99
C SER A 246 20.70 12.60 0.58
N TYR A 247 20.00 13.37 1.42
CA TYR A 247 19.63 14.78 1.20
C TYR A 247 20.84 15.68 0.95
N LYS A 248 21.97 15.40 1.62
CA LYS A 248 23.23 16.16 1.43
C LYS A 248 24.08 15.66 0.26
N SER A 249 23.65 14.59 -0.41
CA SER A 249 24.41 13.94 -1.47
C SER A 249 23.90 14.32 -2.86
N LYS A 250 24.77 14.18 -3.86
CA LYS A 250 24.41 14.31 -5.29
C LYS A 250 23.46 13.21 -5.81
N TYR A 251 23.08 12.28 -4.94
CA TYR A 251 22.19 11.16 -5.24
C TYR A 251 20.81 11.32 -4.61
N TYR A 252 20.53 12.45 -3.95
CA TYR A 252 19.19 12.74 -3.44
C TYR A 252 18.14 12.63 -4.56
N GLY A 253 17.06 11.89 -4.27
CA GLY A 253 15.99 11.61 -5.22
C GLY A 253 16.35 10.70 -6.39
N LYS A 254 17.54 10.10 -6.40
CA LYS A 254 17.87 9.06 -7.37
C LYS A 254 17.44 7.69 -6.85
N SER A 255 17.08 6.82 -7.79
CA SER A 255 16.71 5.44 -7.48
C SER A 255 17.89 4.63 -6.94
N ILE A 256 19.11 4.92 -7.44
CA ILE A 256 20.40 4.38 -7.03
C ILE A 256 21.52 5.35 -7.46
N PRO A 257 22.70 5.32 -6.81
CA PRO A 257 22.94 4.69 -5.51
C PRO A 257 22.17 5.37 -4.36
N TYR A 258 21.91 4.65 -3.26
CA TYR A 258 21.35 5.23 -2.04
C TYR A 258 21.93 4.60 -0.76
N PHE A 259 21.98 5.40 0.31
CA PHE A 259 22.44 4.97 1.63
C PHE A 259 21.37 4.15 2.34
N SER A 260 21.77 3.06 2.99
CA SER A 260 20.88 2.26 3.83
C SER A 260 21.58 1.74 5.08
N HIS A 261 21.24 2.31 6.23
CA HIS A 261 21.55 1.82 7.57
C HIS A 261 20.60 0.68 7.98
N MET A 262 19.55 0.42 7.18
CA MET A 262 18.67 -0.75 7.32
C MET A 262 19.34 -2.06 6.89
N GLY A 263 20.58 -2.05 6.41
CA GLY A 263 21.38 -3.24 6.10
C GLY A 263 22.33 -3.00 4.93
N ILE A 264 23.54 -3.59 5.00
CA ILE A 264 24.59 -3.41 3.98
C ILE A 264 24.17 -3.95 2.61
N THR A 265 23.32 -4.98 2.53
CA THR A 265 22.79 -5.52 1.27
C THR A 265 21.64 -4.70 0.69
N VAL A 266 21.14 -3.73 1.46
CA VAL A 266 20.00 -2.87 1.12
C VAL A 266 20.48 -1.57 0.46
N GLY A 267 21.66 -1.07 0.83
CA GLY A 267 22.30 0.10 0.20
C GLY A 267 23.41 -0.33 -0.76
N ASP A 268 23.20 -0.09 -2.06
CA ASP A 268 24.12 -0.25 -3.20
C ASP A 268 24.68 -1.62 -3.62
N LYS A 269 24.42 -1.94 -4.90
CA LYS A 269 25.46 -2.32 -5.88
C LYS A 269 25.20 -1.60 -7.22
N PRO A 270 26.18 -0.88 -7.83
CA PRO A 270 26.00 -0.09 -9.06
C PRO A 270 25.65 -0.86 -10.34
N ASN A 271 25.56 -2.20 -10.31
CA ASN A 271 25.55 -3.02 -11.52
C ASN A 271 24.36 -3.99 -11.62
N GLN A 272 23.28 -3.78 -10.86
CA GLN A 272 22.06 -4.54 -11.10
C GLN A 272 20.96 -3.60 -11.57
N PRO A 273 20.42 -3.79 -12.79
CA PRO A 273 19.21 -3.09 -13.17
C PRO A 273 18.14 -3.40 -12.11
N LEU A 274 17.46 -2.35 -11.64
CA LEU A 274 16.28 -2.49 -10.79
C LEU A 274 15.33 -3.45 -11.50
N MET A 275 15.29 -4.70 -11.03
CA MET A 275 14.44 -5.71 -11.62
C MET A 275 13.00 -5.32 -11.27
N THR A 276 12.25 -4.85 -12.25
CA THR A 276 10.84 -5.20 -12.32
C THR A 276 10.83 -6.72 -12.44
N ILE A 277 10.71 -7.43 -11.31
CA ILE A 277 10.64 -8.89 -11.37
C ILE A 277 9.35 -9.20 -12.13
N LYS A 278 9.49 -9.69 -13.37
CA LYS A 278 8.41 -10.30 -14.12
C LYS A 278 8.07 -11.63 -13.45
N GLY A 279 7.28 -11.56 -12.39
CA GLY A 279 6.72 -12.74 -11.72
C GLY A 279 6.76 -12.69 -10.20
N CYS A 280 5.90 -13.50 -9.61
CA CYS A 280 5.90 -13.77 -8.18
C CYS A 280 6.97 -14.80 -7.89
N THR A 281 7.97 -14.43 -7.08
CA THR A 281 9.07 -15.33 -6.76
C THR A 281 8.55 -16.54 -6.00
N THR A 282 9.06 -17.72 -6.35
CA THR A 282 8.78 -19.00 -5.68
C THR A 282 9.73 -19.29 -4.55
#